data_AF-A0A8K0WZV6-F1
#
_entry.id   AF-A0A8K0WZV6-F1
#
_cell.length_a   1.000
_cell.length_b   1.000
_cell.length_c   1.000
_cell.angle_alpha   90.00
_cell.angle_beta   90.00
_cell.angle_gamma   90.00
#
_symmetry.space_group_name_H-M   'P 1'
#
loop_
_entity.id
_entity.type
_entity.pdbx_description
1 polymer ?
#
loop_
_entity_poly.entity_id
_entity_poly.type
_entity_poly.pdbx_seq_one_letter_code
_entity_poly.pdbx_strand_id
1 'polypeptide(L)'
;MADYDVYQSLETQQEFFEELDDVVATQFQSHDLIDQTLRSWLHLASRFRGKFPQCDDNEVAMCAEKLLASNIFVDNKDYVRTQIIYSLLQEEEAESLHIISCFLLLDGSADEATFSKMVEEACFPRLLELINGRKDADPRLHRSLLELMYEMSRVERLRLEDLLQVDDGLIHYLFQIIEELSNDAHDPYHYSVIRVLLVLNEQYMLACTAITDPLSPTAPLTNRVMKCLSLHGDSFRTFGENIILLLNRETETSLQLLILKLLYLLFTSKTTYEYFYTNDLKVLLDVIIRNLMDLPDEKNSLRHTYLRVLYPLLAHTQLGQPPHYKREEIMRVLRILGGLGNSHFAPADETTLRLVDRVSKVKWLAEGDSSGDAEVARKLLGFSLSRSHTASSVSVVDVAAVMEKPGVQTPSRKADDTQSQREKVVSDISRPAKSGPEVPRHRHGLPFTQPCVPNLQVNGKRTPPKAPPPRRGAKLPLSSLEGSSRNASPPSDC
;
A
#
# COMPACT_ATOMS: atom_id res chain seq x y z
N MET A 1 24.12 -21.89 31.89
CA MET A 1 22.88 -22.26 32.60
C MET A 1 22.59 -21.35 33.79
N ALA A 2 23.60 -20.79 34.49
CA ALA A 2 23.35 -19.86 35.60
C ALA A 2 22.91 -18.44 35.17
N ASP A 3 23.43 -17.89 34.07
CA ASP A 3 23.08 -16.51 33.64
C ASP A 3 21.65 -16.37 33.09
N TYR A 4 21.06 -17.45 32.56
CA TYR A 4 19.73 -17.41 31.95
C TYR A 4 18.58 -17.35 32.96
N ASP A 5 18.82 -17.72 34.22
CA ASP A 5 17.83 -17.64 35.32
C ASP A 5 17.67 -16.20 35.83
N VAL A 6 18.70 -15.34 35.70
CA VAL A 6 18.64 -13.93 36.15
C VAL A 6 17.61 -13.14 35.34
N TYR A 7 17.49 -13.42 34.04
CA TYR A 7 16.52 -12.75 33.17
C TYR A 7 15.06 -13.10 33.49
N GLN A 8 14.82 -14.22 34.17
CA GLN A 8 13.47 -14.61 34.60
C GLN A 8 12.95 -13.75 35.75
N SER A 9 13.82 -13.25 36.64
CA SER A 9 13.43 -12.46 37.81
C SER A 9 13.17 -10.97 37.57
N LEU A 10 13.40 -10.45 36.34
CA LEU A 10 13.12 -9.04 36.03
C LEU A 10 11.61 -8.77 36.04
N GLU A 11 11.13 -7.96 36.99
CA GLU A 11 9.71 -7.68 37.21
C GLU A 11 9.28 -6.32 36.63
N THR A 12 10.21 -5.36 36.52
CA THR A 12 9.93 -4.02 36.01
C THR A 12 10.57 -3.74 34.65
N GLN A 13 9.99 -2.83 33.88
CA GLN A 13 10.57 -2.38 32.60
C GLN A 13 11.93 -1.71 32.79
N GLN A 14 12.11 -0.97 33.88
CA GLN A 14 13.34 -0.26 34.16
C GLN A 14 14.50 -1.24 34.41
N GLU A 15 14.30 -2.23 35.27
CA GLU A 15 15.29 -3.29 35.51
C GLU A 15 15.64 -4.02 34.22
N PHE A 16 14.65 -4.25 33.35
CA PHE A 16 14.89 -4.88 32.06
C PHE A 16 15.79 -4.04 31.14
N PHE A 17 15.54 -2.73 31.04
CA PHE A 17 16.36 -1.84 30.22
C PHE A 17 17.75 -1.60 30.81
N GLU A 18 17.91 -1.60 32.13
CA GLU A 18 19.21 -1.54 32.81
C GLU A 18 20.03 -2.81 32.52
N GLU A 19 19.42 -3.99 32.61
CA GLU A 19 20.09 -5.25 32.25
C GLU A 19 20.45 -5.28 30.75
N LEU A 20 19.59 -4.76 29.89
CA LEU A 20 19.89 -4.65 28.46
C LEU A 20 21.08 -3.71 28.20
N ASP A 21 21.17 -2.60 28.95
CA ASP A 21 22.32 -1.69 28.89
C ASP A 21 23.61 -2.38 29.34
N ASP A 22 23.55 -3.19 30.41
CA ASP A 22 24.70 -3.96 30.90
C ASP A 22 25.17 -4.99 29.85
N VAL A 23 24.23 -5.68 29.19
CA VAL A 23 24.53 -6.62 28.11
C VAL A 23 25.25 -5.91 26.96
N VAL A 24 24.73 -4.79 26.46
CA VAL A 24 25.34 -4.07 25.33
C VAL A 24 26.60 -3.27 25.71
N ALA A 25 26.84 -3.04 27.00
CA ALA A 25 28.07 -2.43 27.53
C ALA A 25 29.21 -3.42 27.77
N THR A 26 28.97 -4.73 27.59
CA THR A 26 29.98 -5.78 27.78
C THR A 26 31.19 -5.57 26.86
N GLN A 27 32.40 -5.83 27.36
CA GLN A 27 33.63 -5.64 26.57
C GLN A 27 33.68 -6.57 25.34
N PHE A 28 33.96 -5.98 24.18
CA PHE A 28 33.98 -6.67 22.89
C PHE A 28 35.40 -6.62 22.29
N GLN A 29 36.22 -7.63 22.58
CA GLN A 29 37.60 -7.71 22.07
C GLN A 29 37.77 -8.69 20.91
N SER A 30 36.75 -9.53 20.64
CA SER A 30 36.75 -10.51 19.55
C SER A 30 35.35 -10.68 18.95
N HIS A 31 35.28 -11.20 17.72
CA HIS A 31 34.00 -11.51 17.07
C HIS A 31 33.19 -12.56 17.86
N ASP A 32 33.83 -13.53 18.51
CA ASP A 32 33.15 -14.52 19.36
C ASP A 32 32.42 -13.87 20.55
N LEU A 33 33.04 -12.85 21.16
CA LEU A 33 32.42 -12.09 22.25
C LEU A 33 31.25 -11.25 21.74
N ILE A 34 31.39 -10.65 20.56
CA ILE A 34 30.28 -9.92 19.90
C ILE A 34 29.11 -10.88 19.68
N ASP A 35 29.34 -12.06 19.09
CA ASP A 35 28.29 -13.05 18.85
C ASP A 35 27.62 -13.51 20.15
N GLN A 36 28.40 -13.71 21.22
CA GLN A 36 27.85 -14.05 22.54
C GLN A 36 26.96 -12.92 23.08
N THR A 37 27.41 -11.67 22.98
CA THR A 37 26.61 -10.51 23.39
C THR A 37 25.34 -10.36 22.55
N LEU A 38 25.42 -10.55 21.23
CA LEU A 38 24.24 -10.48 20.35
C LEU A 38 23.21 -11.58 20.68
N ARG A 39 23.66 -12.79 21.02
CA ARG A 39 22.76 -13.87 21.48
C ARG A 39 22.11 -13.54 22.82
N SER A 40 22.87 -13.00 23.78
CA SER A 40 22.33 -12.56 25.07
C SER A 40 21.33 -11.42 24.90
N TRP A 41 21.66 -10.43 24.07
CA TRP A 41 20.79 -9.31 23.73
C TRP A 41 19.49 -9.81 23.08
N LEU A 42 19.58 -10.68 22.07
CA LEU A 42 18.41 -11.20 21.37
C LEU A 42 17.50 -12.00 22.31
N HIS A 43 18.08 -12.88 23.12
CA HIS A 43 17.33 -13.67 24.11
C HIS A 43 16.66 -12.79 25.16
N LEU A 44 17.33 -11.74 25.64
CA LEU A 44 16.73 -10.81 26.59
C LEU A 44 15.60 -10.04 25.91
N ALA A 45 15.90 -9.35 24.81
CA ALA A 45 15.00 -8.47 24.07
C ALA A 45 13.74 -9.20 23.57
N SER A 46 13.85 -10.44 23.08
CA SER A 46 12.69 -11.21 22.61
C SER A 46 11.64 -11.38 23.71
N ARG A 47 12.10 -11.63 24.93
CA ARG A 47 11.23 -11.85 26.11
C ARG A 47 10.58 -10.58 26.65
N PHE A 48 11.02 -9.40 26.22
CA PHE A 48 10.41 -8.13 26.63
C PHE A 48 8.91 -8.12 26.33
N ARG A 49 8.55 -8.48 25.10
CA ARG A 49 7.17 -8.48 24.64
C ARG A 49 6.32 -9.53 25.37
N GLY A 50 6.87 -10.71 25.61
CA GLY A 50 6.17 -11.76 26.36
C GLY A 50 5.89 -11.35 27.81
N LYS A 51 6.82 -10.64 28.45
CA LYS A 51 6.67 -10.14 29.83
C LYS A 51 5.77 -8.90 29.94
N PHE A 52 5.78 -8.02 28.96
CA PHE A 52 4.98 -6.80 28.96
C PHE A 52 4.09 -6.70 27.70
N PRO A 53 3.00 -7.49 27.59
CA PRO A 53 2.14 -7.51 26.40
C PRO A 53 1.43 -6.19 26.10
N GLN A 54 1.22 -5.37 27.14
CA GLN A 54 0.59 -4.04 27.06
C GLN A 54 1.47 -2.98 26.37
N CYS A 55 2.75 -3.29 26.12
CA CYS A 55 3.70 -2.36 25.56
C CYS A 55 3.53 -2.23 24.04
N ASP A 56 3.54 -0.98 23.58
CA ASP A 56 3.45 -0.64 22.16
C ASP A 56 4.75 -1.03 21.43
N ASP A 57 4.68 -1.09 20.09
CA ASP A 57 5.84 -1.43 19.24
C ASP A 57 7.03 -0.46 19.44
N ASN A 58 6.76 0.77 19.90
CA ASN A 58 7.81 1.76 20.20
C ASN A 58 8.73 1.30 21.35
N GLU A 59 8.19 0.68 22.40
CA GLU A 59 9.01 0.22 23.52
C GLU A 59 9.84 -1.01 23.14
N VAL A 60 9.32 -1.83 22.24
CA VAL A 60 10.06 -2.95 21.62
C VAL A 60 11.20 -2.38 20.75
N ALA A 61 10.95 -1.33 19.99
CA ALA A 61 11.96 -0.65 19.17
C ALA A 61 13.10 -0.06 20.03
N MET A 62 12.83 0.42 21.24
CA MET A 62 13.88 0.89 22.17
C MET A 62 14.94 -0.18 22.48
N CYS A 63 14.56 -1.47 22.48
CA CYS A 63 15.53 -2.56 22.68
C CYS A 63 16.55 -2.62 21.53
N ALA A 64 16.10 -2.36 20.31
CA ALA A 64 16.95 -2.28 19.12
C ALA A 64 17.75 -0.97 19.08
N GLU A 65 17.15 0.16 19.47
CA GLU A 65 17.85 1.45 19.58
C GLU A 65 19.05 1.38 20.54
N LYS A 66 18.90 0.69 21.67
CA LYS A 66 20.00 0.50 22.63
C LYS A 66 21.18 -0.26 22.01
N LEU A 67 20.93 -1.29 21.21
CA LEU A 67 22.00 -1.98 20.48
C LEU A 67 22.63 -1.08 19.42
N LEU A 68 21.83 -0.33 18.66
CA LEU A 68 22.33 0.59 17.64
C LEU A 68 23.16 1.74 18.22
N ALA A 69 22.83 2.20 19.43
CA ALA A 69 23.57 3.24 20.13
C ALA A 69 24.83 2.71 20.86
N SER A 70 24.97 1.39 20.99
CA SER A 70 26.10 0.78 21.70
C SER A 70 27.41 0.91 20.92
N ASN A 71 28.54 0.95 21.64
CA ASN A 71 29.87 0.95 21.02
C ASN A 71 30.12 -0.35 20.23
N ILE A 72 29.47 -1.47 20.60
CA ILE A 72 29.55 -2.74 19.85
C ILE A 72 29.12 -2.52 18.40
N PHE A 73 27.98 -1.86 18.19
CA PHE A 73 27.47 -1.59 16.85
C PHE A 73 28.25 -0.49 16.14
N VAL A 74 28.54 0.62 16.83
CA VAL A 74 29.24 1.77 16.23
C VAL A 74 30.62 1.36 15.70
N ASP A 75 31.37 0.55 16.46
CA ASP A 75 32.72 0.13 16.08
C ASP A 75 32.74 -1.06 15.09
N ASN A 76 31.66 -1.86 15.03
CA ASN A 76 31.60 -3.10 14.24
C ASN A 76 30.35 -3.21 13.36
N LYS A 77 29.89 -2.08 12.81
CA LYS A 77 28.60 -1.93 12.10
C LYS A 77 28.31 -3.06 11.10
N ASP A 78 29.24 -3.26 10.16
CA ASP A 78 29.06 -4.23 9.07
C ASP A 78 28.99 -5.66 9.58
N TYR A 79 29.78 -6.00 10.61
CA TYR A 79 29.78 -7.32 11.21
C TYR A 79 28.46 -7.61 11.93
N VAL A 80 28.04 -6.70 12.82
CA VAL A 80 26.78 -6.85 13.58
C VAL A 80 25.59 -6.94 12.63
N ARG A 81 25.52 -6.07 11.62
CA ARG A 81 24.49 -6.13 10.57
C ARG A 81 24.44 -7.49 9.88
N THR A 82 25.60 -8.03 9.52
CA THR A 82 25.70 -9.36 8.90
C THR A 82 25.13 -10.44 9.81
N GLN A 83 25.48 -10.40 11.09
CA GLN A 83 24.99 -11.38 12.06
C GLN A 83 23.47 -11.29 12.26
N ILE A 84 22.91 -10.08 12.37
CA ILE A 84 21.46 -9.91 12.51
C ILE A 84 20.70 -10.35 11.25
N ILE A 85 21.26 -10.11 10.05
CA ILE A 85 20.72 -10.64 8.80
C ILE A 85 20.71 -12.18 8.81
N TYR A 86 21.82 -12.82 9.21
CA TYR A 86 21.86 -14.27 9.31
C TYR A 86 20.92 -14.82 10.40
N SER A 87 20.71 -14.08 11.50
CA SER A 87 19.69 -14.41 12.49
C SER A 87 18.29 -14.39 11.88
N LEU A 88 17.92 -13.40 11.06
CA LEU A 88 16.62 -13.37 10.36
C LEU A 88 16.42 -14.61 9.47
N LEU A 89 17.48 -15.04 8.79
CA LEU A 89 17.44 -16.19 7.88
C LEU A 89 17.27 -17.54 8.58
N GLN A 90 17.67 -17.64 9.85
CA GLN A 90 17.71 -18.90 10.60
C GLN A 90 16.65 -18.99 11.71
N GLU A 91 16.18 -17.85 12.22
CA GLU A 91 15.30 -17.78 13.38
C GLU A 91 13.85 -18.17 13.02
N GLU A 92 13.20 -18.89 13.94
CA GLU A 92 11.81 -19.35 13.84
C GLU A 92 10.93 -18.83 15.00
N GLU A 93 11.53 -18.34 16.08
CA GLU A 93 10.77 -17.82 17.20
C GLU A 93 10.16 -16.44 16.87
N ALA A 94 8.84 -16.29 17.09
CA ALA A 94 8.12 -15.07 16.73
C ALA A 94 8.63 -13.82 17.49
N GLU A 95 8.97 -13.99 18.76
CA GLU A 95 9.47 -12.92 19.61
C GLU A 95 10.84 -12.41 19.13
N SER A 96 11.74 -13.33 18.82
CA SER A 96 13.08 -13.04 18.29
C SER A 96 13.02 -12.41 16.90
N LEU A 97 12.17 -12.94 16.01
CA LEU A 97 11.93 -12.36 14.68
C LEU A 97 11.42 -10.92 14.74
N HIS A 98 10.58 -10.59 15.73
CA HIS A 98 10.06 -9.23 15.88
C HIS A 98 11.18 -8.25 16.21
N ILE A 99 12.03 -8.59 17.19
CA ILE A 99 13.19 -7.76 17.58
C ILE A 99 14.19 -7.62 16.43
N ILE A 100 14.49 -8.71 15.71
CA ILE A 100 15.36 -8.70 14.53
C ILE A 100 14.77 -7.76 13.46
N SER A 101 13.47 -7.85 13.21
CA SER A 101 12.79 -7.00 12.22
C SER A 101 12.84 -5.52 12.62
N CYS A 102 12.60 -5.19 13.90
CA CYS A 102 12.74 -3.84 14.43
C CYS A 102 14.17 -3.30 14.24
N PHE A 103 15.19 -4.09 14.56
CA PHE A 103 16.58 -3.70 14.37
C PHE A 103 16.90 -3.38 12.90
N LEU A 104 16.51 -4.26 11.97
CA LEU A 104 16.79 -4.08 10.54
C LEU A 104 16.04 -2.88 9.95
N LEU A 105 14.81 -2.61 10.41
CA LEU A 105 14.07 -1.42 10.03
C LEU A 105 14.78 -0.13 10.49
N LEU A 106 15.23 -0.10 11.75
CA LEU A 106 15.91 1.06 12.31
C LEU A 106 17.28 1.29 11.65
N ASP A 107 18.12 0.25 11.53
CA ASP A 107 19.43 0.35 10.85
C ASP A 107 19.25 0.73 9.37
N GLY A 108 18.30 0.11 8.67
CA GLY A 108 18.01 0.41 7.27
C GLY A 108 17.46 1.81 7.04
N SER A 109 16.72 2.37 8.00
CA SER A 109 16.27 3.77 7.94
C SER A 109 17.41 4.77 8.09
N ALA A 110 18.48 4.39 8.81
CA ALA A 110 19.67 5.22 9.00
C ALA A 110 20.73 4.98 7.90
N ASP A 111 20.81 3.77 7.37
CA ASP A 111 21.77 3.35 6.34
C ASP A 111 21.14 2.34 5.39
N GLU A 112 20.79 2.83 4.20
CA GLU A 112 20.16 2.07 3.12
C GLU A 112 20.97 0.84 2.68
N ALA A 113 22.29 0.82 2.93
CA ALA A 113 23.14 -0.34 2.61
C ALA A 113 22.68 -1.63 3.33
N THR A 114 21.96 -1.48 4.45
CA THR A 114 21.31 -2.59 5.14
C THR A 114 20.34 -3.33 4.24
N PHE A 115 19.48 -2.60 3.52
CA PHE A 115 18.49 -3.20 2.62
C PHE A 115 19.13 -3.81 1.38
N SER A 116 20.18 -3.18 0.83
CA SER A 116 20.95 -3.77 -0.26
C SER A 116 21.54 -5.12 0.14
N LYS A 117 22.18 -5.19 1.31
CA LYS A 117 22.76 -6.42 1.85
C LYS A 117 21.70 -7.49 2.15
N MET A 118 20.53 -7.09 2.64
CA MET A 118 19.41 -8.02 2.85
C MET A 118 18.96 -8.69 1.55
N VAL A 119 18.89 -7.94 0.43
CA VAL A 119 18.54 -8.52 -0.87
C VAL A 119 19.64 -9.46 -1.37
N GLU A 120 20.91 -9.08 -1.22
CA GLU A 120 22.07 -9.92 -1.57
C GLU A 120 22.03 -11.27 -0.86
N GLU A 121 21.80 -11.26 0.46
CA GLU A 121 21.75 -12.45 1.33
C GLU A 121 20.40 -13.21 1.28
N ALA A 122 19.53 -12.91 0.31
CA ALA A 122 18.24 -13.59 0.11
C ALA A 122 17.24 -13.47 1.27
N CYS A 123 17.19 -12.31 1.94
CA CYS A 123 16.14 -12.02 2.92
C CYS A 123 14.75 -11.92 2.29
N PHE A 124 14.60 -11.51 1.03
CA PHE A 124 13.28 -11.38 0.40
C PHE A 124 12.51 -12.72 0.34
N PRO A 125 13.08 -13.82 -0.19
CA PRO A 125 12.47 -15.15 -0.09
C PRO A 125 12.11 -15.56 1.34
N ARG A 126 12.98 -15.26 2.31
CA ARG A 126 12.70 -15.57 3.73
C ARG A 126 11.52 -14.78 4.27
N LEU A 127 11.45 -13.48 3.99
CA LEU A 127 10.32 -12.64 4.40
C LEU A 127 9.02 -13.13 3.75
N LEU A 128 9.06 -13.55 2.49
CA LEU A 128 7.92 -14.13 1.79
C LEU A 128 7.38 -15.38 2.51
N GLU A 129 8.28 -16.29 2.90
CA GLU A 129 7.95 -17.48 3.66
C GLU A 129 7.32 -17.14 5.02
N LEU A 130 7.95 -16.24 5.78
CA LEU A 130 7.51 -15.85 7.12
C LEU A 130 6.14 -15.15 7.09
N ILE A 131 5.90 -14.27 6.12
CA ILE A 131 4.62 -13.57 5.92
C ILE A 131 3.53 -14.59 5.61
N ASN A 132 3.79 -15.54 4.70
CA ASN A 132 2.80 -16.54 4.32
C ASN A 132 2.50 -17.56 5.44
N GLY A 133 3.54 -17.97 6.20
CA GLY A 133 3.43 -18.99 7.23
C GLY A 133 2.78 -18.54 8.54
N ARG A 134 2.67 -17.23 8.79
CA ARG A 134 2.29 -16.67 10.11
C ARG A 134 1.03 -15.80 10.11
N LYS A 135 0.20 -15.94 9.07
CA LYS A 135 -1.03 -15.17 8.82
C LYS A 135 -1.87 -14.85 10.07
N ASP A 136 -2.20 -15.86 10.89
CA ASP A 136 -3.11 -15.72 12.03
C ASP A 136 -2.41 -15.83 13.40
N ALA A 137 -1.10 -16.07 13.42
CA ALA A 137 -0.38 -16.38 14.66
C ALA A 137 -0.04 -15.12 15.45
N ASP A 138 0.46 -14.09 14.76
CA ASP A 138 0.96 -12.88 15.40
C ASP A 138 0.82 -11.65 14.48
N PRO A 139 -0.27 -10.87 14.61
CA PRO A 139 -0.50 -9.70 13.76
C PRO A 139 0.57 -8.61 13.89
N ARG A 140 1.20 -8.45 15.07
CA ARG A 140 2.25 -7.44 15.28
C ARG A 140 3.52 -7.82 14.52
N LEU A 141 3.96 -9.07 14.65
CA LEU A 141 5.08 -9.58 13.87
C LEU A 141 4.78 -9.52 12.38
N HIS A 142 3.60 -9.98 11.95
CA HIS A 142 3.22 -9.97 10.53
C HIS A 142 3.27 -8.55 9.96
N ARG A 143 2.77 -7.55 10.70
CA ARG A 143 2.90 -6.13 10.34
C ARG A 143 4.35 -5.69 10.19
N SER A 144 5.21 -6.02 11.16
CA SER A 144 6.63 -5.67 11.14
C SER A 144 7.36 -6.30 9.94
N LEU A 145 7.05 -7.56 9.60
CA LEU A 145 7.60 -8.26 8.44
C LEU A 145 7.14 -7.62 7.11
N LEU A 146 5.87 -7.22 7.01
CA LEU A 146 5.36 -6.49 5.84
C LEU A 146 6.04 -5.14 5.67
N GLU A 147 6.26 -4.41 6.77
CA GLU A 147 6.96 -3.13 6.76
C GLU A 147 8.42 -3.30 6.33
N LEU A 148 9.12 -4.32 6.85
CA LEU A 148 10.48 -4.65 6.45
C LEU A 148 10.58 -5.05 4.96
N MET A 149 9.64 -5.87 4.47
CA MET A 149 9.56 -6.21 3.05
C MET A 149 9.34 -4.96 2.19
N TYR A 150 8.46 -4.05 2.64
CA TYR A 150 8.18 -2.80 1.94
C TYR A 150 9.42 -1.91 1.86
N GLU A 151 10.05 -1.59 2.99
CA GLU A 151 11.22 -0.70 3.04
C GLU A 151 12.37 -1.28 2.22
N MET A 152 12.67 -2.57 2.37
CA MET A 152 13.70 -3.26 1.60
C MET A 152 13.42 -3.22 0.09
N SER A 153 12.19 -3.55 -0.32
CA SER A 153 11.81 -3.57 -1.74
C SER A 153 11.59 -2.18 -2.32
N ARG A 154 11.49 -1.13 -1.49
CA ARG A 154 11.39 0.25 -1.95
C ARG A 154 12.77 0.82 -2.27
N VAL A 155 13.76 0.49 -1.43
CA VAL A 155 15.14 0.98 -1.55
C VAL A 155 15.92 0.20 -2.59
N GLU A 156 15.83 -1.14 -2.56
CA GLU A 156 16.64 -2.01 -3.41
C GLU A 156 15.82 -2.68 -4.52
N ARG A 157 16.44 -2.85 -5.69
CA ARG A 157 15.80 -3.55 -6.80
C ARG A 157 15.88 -5.06 -6.57
N LEU A 158 14.72 -5.73 -6.58
CA LEU A 158 14.67 -7.17 -6.39
C LEU A 158 15.23 -7.93 -7.60
N ARG A 159 15.87 -9.08 -7.33
CA ARG A 159 16.33 -9.99 -8.37
C ARG A 159 15.12 -10.64 -9.05
N LEU A 160 15.26 -10.96 -10.33
CA LEU A 160 14.19 -11.61 -11.09
C LEU A 160 13.78 -12.96 -10.47
N GLU A 161 14.76 -13.70 -9.95
CA GLU A 161 14.56 -14.99 -9.28
C GLU A 161 13.70 -14.85 -8.02
N ASP A 162 13.92 -13.79 -7.24
CA ASP A 162 13.13 -13.50 -6.04
C ASP A 162 11.69 -13.13 -6.40
N LEU A 163 11.50 -12.29 -7.43
CA LEU A 163 10.16 -11.92 -7.91
C LEU A 163 9.36 -13.11 -8.46
N LEU A 164 10.04 -14.13 -9.00
CA LEU A 164 9.39 -15.35 -9.48
C LEU A 164 8.83 -16.21 -8.35
N GLN A 165 9.36 -16.09 -7.13
CA GLN A 165 8.88 -16.82 -5.95
C GLN A 165 7.55 -16.29 -5.41
N VAL A 166 7.22 -15.03 -5.71
CA VAL A 166 5.90 -14.47 -5.39
C VAL A 166 4.85 -15.22 -6.22
N ASP A 167 3.93 -15.91 -5.56
CA ASP A 167 2.86 -16.64 -6.23
C ASP A 167 1.55 -15.82 -6.29
N ASP A 168 0.57 -16.31 -7.06
CA ASP A 168 -0.74 -15.65 -7.15
C ASP A 168 -1.51 -15.75 -5.81
N GLY A 169 -1.23 -16.78 -5.00
CA GLY A 169 -1.90 -17.06 -3.74
C GLY A 169 -1.62 -16.00 -2.69
N LEU A 170 -0.35 -15.60 -2.53
CA LEU A 170 0.06 -14.52 -1.66
C LEU A 170 -0.62 -13.20 -2.07
N ILE A 171 -0.57 -12.83 -3.35
CA ILE A 171 -1.17 -11.57 -3.82
C ILE A 171 -2.67 -11.57 -3.53
N HIS A 172 -3.36 -12.68 -3.78
CA HIS A 172 -4.78 -12.83 -3.46
C HIS A 172 -5.02 -12.70 -1.94
N TYR A 173 -4.19 -13.32 -1.13
CA TYR A 173 -4.23 -13.21 0.33
C TYR A 173 -4.07 -11.77 0.82
N LEU A 174 -3.07 -11.02 0.33
CA LEU A 174 -2.86 -9.62 0.73
C LEU A 174 -4.07 -8.75 0.38
N PHE A 175 -4.68 -8.94 -0.80
CA PHE A 175 -5.93 -8.27 -1.12
C PHE A 175 -7.08 -8.67 -0.20
N GLN A 176 -7.17 -9.96 0.17
CA GLN A 176 -8.20 -10.45 1.09
C GLN A 176 -8.10 -9.79 2.48
N ILE A 177 -6.89 -9.57 3.02
CA ILE A 177 -6.71 -8.86 4.30
C ILE A 177 -7.37 -7.47 4.25
N ILE A 178 -7.19 -6.76 3.13
CA ILE A 178 -7.72 -5.40 2.95
C ILE A 178 -9.25 -5.40 2.90
N GLU A 179 -9.88 -6.41 2.31
CA GLU A 179 -11.34 -6.52 2.26
C GLU A 179 -11.94 -6.98 3.60
N GLU A 180 -11.30 -7.93 4.29
CA GLU A 180 -11.78 -8.48 5.57
C GLU A 180 -11.89 -7.41 6.66
N LEU A 181 -11.00 -6.43 6.62
CA LEU A 181 -10.89 -5.38 7.62
C LEU A 181 -11.43 -4.02 7.14
N SER A 182 -12.29 -4.02 6.12
CA SER A 182 -12.92 -2.84 5.50
C SER A 182 -13.63 -1.85 6.46
N ASN A 183 -13.87 -2.25 7.72
CA ASN A 183 -14.52 -1.42 8.73
C ASN A 183 -13.60 -0.37 9.37
N ASP A 184 -12.27 -0.49 9.26
CA ASP A 184 -11.31 0.47 9.82
C ASP A 184 -10.30 0.94 8.76
N ALA A 185 -10.69 1.95 7.98
CA ALA A 185 -9.83 2.55 6.96
C ALA A 185 -8.60 3.29 7.53
N HIS A 186 -8.51 3.45 8.85
CA HIS A 186 -7.38 4.08 9.54
C HIS A 186 -6.48 3.08 10.25
N ASP A 187 -6.76 1.77 10.13
CA ASP A 187 -5.91 0.74 10.71
C ASP A 187 -4.50 0.78 10.08
N PRO A 188 -3.44 1.04 10.88
CA PRO A 188 -2.06 1.04 10.40
C PRO A 188 -1.63 -0.28 9.74
N TYR A 189 -2.31 -1.39 10.05
CA TYR A 189 -2.06 -2.69 9.45
C TYR A 189 -2.44 -2.73 7.96
N HIS A 190 -3.58 -2.16 7.56
CA HIS A 190 -3.98 -2.10 6.13
C HIS A 190 -2.97 -1.37 5.29
N TYR A 191 -2.46 -0.28 5.84
CA TYR A 191 -1.53 0.56 5.13
C TYR A 191 -0.22 -0.16 4.86
N SER A 192 0.23 -1.04 5.76
CA SER A 192 1.41 -1.90 5.56
C SER A 192 1.19 -2.89 4.41
N VAL A 193 0.01 -3.52 4.33
CA VAL A 193 -0.35 -4.44 3.24
C VAL A 193 -0.46 -3.73 1.89
N ILE A 194 -1.12 -2.56 1.85
CA ILE A 194 -1.26 -1.75 0.64
C ILE A 194 0.12 -1.31 0.13
N ARG A 195 1.00 -0.86 1.02
CA ARG A 195 2.39 -0.49 0.70
C ARG A 195 3.16 -1.65 0.05
N VAL A 196 3.03 -2.87 0.56
CA VAL A 196 3.64 -4.06 -0.04
C VAL A 196 3.09 -4.30 -1.46
N LEU A 197 1.77 -4.24 -1.67
CA LEU A 197 1.18 -4.40 -3.00
C LEU A 197 1.66 -3.34 -3.99
N LEU A 198 1.79 -2.09 -3.52
CA LEU A 198 2.27 -0.97 -4.31
C LEU A 198 3.74 -1.12 -4.73
N VAL A 199 4.62 -1.48 -3.79
CA VAL A 199 6.05 -1.67 -4.10
C VAL A 199 6.28 -2.91 -4.95
N LEU A 200 5.55 -4.00 -4.73
CA LEU A 200 5.62 -5.18 -5.60
C LEU A 200 5.20 -4.84 -7.03
N ASN A 201 4.13 -4.05 -7.20
CA ASN A 201 3.72 -3.57 -8.52
C ASN A 201 4.84 -2.78 -9.21
N GLU A 202 5.54 -1.89 -8.49
CA GLU A 202 6.70 -1.18 -9.03
C GLU A 202 7.85 -2.13 -9.40
N GLN A 203 8.20 -3.08 -8.53
CA GLN A 203 9.26 -4.05 -8.80
C GLN A 203 8.97 -4.88 -10.05
N TYR A 204 7.70 -5.27 -10.26
CA TYR A 204 7.27 -5.91 -11.52
C TYR A 204 7.42 -4.97 -12.73
N MET A 205 7.10 -3.68 -12.59
CA MET A 205 7.31 -2.71 -13.67
C MET A 205 8.81 -2.58 -14.01
N LEU A 206 9.68 -2.46 -13.02
CA LEU A 206 11.14 -2.35 -13.20
C LEU A 206 11.74 -3.62 -13.80
N ALA A 207 11.25 -4.80 -13.42
CA ALA A 207 11.66 -6.06 -14.01
C ALA A 207 11.35 -6.10 -15.52
N CYS A 208 10.15 -5.67 -15.92
CA CYS A 208 9.75 -5.61 -17.32
C CYS A 208 10.57 -4.64 -18.17
N THR A 209 11.08 -3.54 -17.60
CA THR A 209 11.93 -2.59 -18.36
C THR A 209 13.34 -3.09 -18.58
N ALA A 210 13.88 -3.93 -17.70
CA ALA A 210 15.24 -4.46 -17.82
C ALA A 210 15.38 -5.59 -18.85
N ILE A 211 14.27 -6.24 -19.23
CA ILE A 211 14.24 -7.22 -20.34
C ILE A 211 14.16 -6.46 -21.68
N THR A 212 15.04 -5.48 -21.87
CA THR A 212 15.17 -4.68 -23.10
C THR A 212 16.20 -5.25 -24.06
N ASP A 213 16.81 -6.41 -23.77
CA ASP A 213 17.62 -7.13 -24.75
C ASP A 213 16.71 -7.95 -25.70
N PRO A 214 16.55 -7.53 -26.97
CA PRO A 214 15.69 -8.22 -27.93
C PRO A 214 16.16 -9.63 -28.31
N LEU A 215 17.34 -10.05 -27.83
CA LEU A 215 17.89 -11.40 -28.03
C LEU A 215 17.59 -12.38 -26.89
N SER A 216 17.04 -11.93 -25.76
CA SER A 216 16.69 -12.82 -24.66
C SER A 216 15.33 -13.50 -24.90
N PRO A 217 15.27 -14.84 -25.00
CA PRO A 217 14.02 -15.59 -25.24
C PRO A 217 13.11 -15.70 -24.00
N THR A 218 13.40 -14.97 -22.91
CA THR A 218 12.62 -15.01 -21.68
C THR A 218 11.35 -14.19 -21.83
N ALA A 219 10.20 -14.86 -21.67
CA ALA A 219 8.90 -14.19 -21.62
C ALA A 219 8.90 -13.09 -20.56
N PRO A 220 8.27 -11.93 -20.82
CA PRO A 220 8.20 -10.84 -19.86
C PRO A 220 7.50 -11.32 -18.59
N LEU A 221 8.05 -10.93 -17.43
CA LEU A 221 7.50 -11.29 -16.13
C LEU A 221 6.07 -10.76 -15.98
N THR A 222 5.12 -11.64 -15.68
CA THR A 222 3.74 -11.22 -15.43
C THR A 222 3.64 -10.49 -14.09
N ASN A 223 3.25 -9.21 -14.13
CA ASN A 223 2.88 -8.45 -12.93
C ASN A 223 1.65 -9.09 -12.26
N ARG A 224 1.88 -9.73 -11.11
CA ARG A 224 0.83 -10.51 -10.43
C ARG A 224 -0.20 -9.66 -9.72
N VAL A 225 0.17 -8.46 -9.27
CA VAL A 225 -0.78 -7.48 -8.70
C VAL A 225 -1.83 -7.12 -9.76
N MET A 226 -1.38 -6.75 -10.96
CA MET A 226 -2.25 -6.43 -12.09
C MET A 226 -3.04 -7.63 -12.61
N LYS A 227 -2.42 -8.83 -12.63
CA LYS A 227 -3.10 -10.08 -12.99
C LYS A 227 -4.26 -10.36 -12.04
N CYS A 228 -4.03 -10.24 -10.73
CA CYS A 228 -5.05 -10.49 -9.71
C CYS A 228 -6.22 -9.51 -9.86
N LEU A 229 -5.95 -8.20 -9.98
CA LEU A 229 -6.99 -7.19 -10.19
C LEU A 229 -7.73 -7.36 -11.52
N SER A 230 -7.07 -7.86 -12.57
CA SER A 230 -7.73 -8.15 -13.85
C SER A 230 -8.69 -9.33 -13.79
N LEU A 231 -8.40 -10.33 -12.96
CA LEU A 231 -9.21 -11.55 -12.84
C LEU A 231 -10.27 -11.47 -11.73
N HIS A 232 -9.98 -10.75 -10.66
CA HIS A 232 -10.74 -10.75 -9.41
C HIS A 232 -11.06 -9.34 -8.89
N GLY A 233 -10.93 -8.29 -9.72
CA GLY A 233 -11.13 -6.90 -9.29
C GLY A 233 -12.50 -6.64 -8.64
N ASP A 234 -13.55 -7.36 -9.05
CA ASP A 234 -14.88 -7.23 -8.42
C ASP A 234 -14.91 -7.65 -6.94
N SER A 235 -14.00 -8.54 -6.53
CA SER A 235 -13.87 -9.02 -5.16
C SER A 235 -13.02 -8.12 -4.28
N PHE A 236 -12.31 -7.15 -4.86
CA PHE A 236 -11.31 -6.35 -4.16
C PHE A 236 -11.61 -4.85 -4.30
N ARG A 237 -12.81 -4.40 -3.96
CA ARG A 237 -13.24 -3.00 -4.20
C ARG A 237 -12.74 -2.05 -3.11
N THR A 238 -12.65 -2.51 -1.87
CA THR A 238 -12.12 -1.71 -0.75
C THR A 238 -10.67 -1.30 -0.98
N PHE A 239 -9.87 -2.12 -1.69
CA PHE A 239 -8.54 -1.70 -2.13
C PHE A 239 -8.57 -0.41 -2.97
N GLY A 240 -9.44 -0.33 -3.98
CA GLY A 240 -9.55 0.85 -4.84
C GLY A 240 -9.96 2.10 -4.07
N GLU A 241 -10.93 1.99 -3.17
CA GLU A 241 -11.35 3.08 -2.28
C GLU A 241 -10.18 3.58 -1.42
N ASN A 242 -9.45 2.66 -0.79
CA ASN A 242 -8.29 2.98 0.04
C ASN A 242 -7.15 3.64 -0.76
N ILE A 243 -6.91 3.23 -2.00
CA ILE A 243 -5.91 3.89 -2.86
C ILE A 243 -6.22 5.38 -3.07
N ILE A 244 -7.50 5.73 -3.28
CA ILE A 244 -7.92 7.12 -3.45
C ILE A 244 -7.83 7.89 -2.13
N LEU A 245 -8.24 7.26 -1.02
CA LEU A 245 -8.13 7.85 0.32
C LEU A 245 -6.67 8.14 0.68
N LEU A 246 -5.77 7.20 0.40
CA LEU A 246 -4.34 7.36 0.64
C LEU A 246 -3.75 8.47 -0.24
N LEU A 247 -4.04 8.50 -1.55
CA LEU A 247 -3.54 9.57 -2.42
C LEU A 247 -3.98 10.97 -1.97
N ASN A 248 -5.17 11.08 -1.37
CA ASN A 248 -5.69 12.35 -0.86
C ASN A 248 -5.01 12.81 0.45
N ARG A 249 -4.48 11.89 1.25
CA ARG A 249 -3.89 12.17 2.57
C ARG A 249 -2.37 12.10 2.58
N GLU A 250 -1.78 11.37 1.65
CA GLU A 250 -0.36 11.11 1.62
C GLU A 250 0.42 12.38 1.26
N THR A 251 1.52 12.60 1.97
CA THR A 251 2.42 13.74 1.78
C THR A 251 3.78 13.31 1.26
N GLU A 252 4.13 12.04 1.50
CA GLU A 252 5.36 11.42 1.06
C GLU A 252 5.29 11.16 -0.46
N THR A 253 6.27 11.69 -1.19
CA THR A 253 6.20 11.75 -2.66
C THR A 253 6.50 10.41 -3.31
N SER A 254 7.34 9.56 -2.71
CA SER A 254 7.62 8.22 -3.19
C SER A 254 6.36 7.35 -3.21
N LEU A 255 5.54 7.38 -2.16
CA LEU A 255 4.30 6.61 -2.08
C LEU A 255 3.22 7.18 -3.01
N GLN A 256 3.14 8.51 -3.14
CA GLN A 256 2.29 9.13 -4.16
C GLN A 256 2.66 8.64 -5.57
N LEU A 257 3.96 8.55 -5.88
CA LEU A 257 4.43 7.99 -7.14
C LEU A 257 4.04 6.53 -7.29
N LEU A 258 4.24 5.68 -6.28
CA LEU A 258 3.82 4.27 -6.30
C LEU A 258 2.32 4.12 -6.62
N ILE A 259 1.47 4.90 -5.94
CA ILE A 259 0.03 4.93 -6.18
C ILE A 259 -0.28 5.35 -7.61
N LEU A 260 0.33 6.42 -8.09
CA LEU A 260 0.09 6.93 -9.45
C LEU A 260 0.57 5.94 -10.53
N LYS A 261 1.68 5.24 -10.31
CA LYS A 261 2.17 4.19 -11.21
C LYS A 261 1.18 3.02 -11.31
N LEU A 262 0.61 2.59 -10.19
CA LEU A 262 -0.46 1.58 -10.18
C LEU A 262 -1.71 2.08 -10.94
N LEU A 263 -2.17 3.30 -10.64
CA LEU A 263 -3.34 3.91 -11.31
C LEU A 263 -3.12 4.02 -12.83
N TYR A 264 -1.92 4.38 -13.26
CA TYR A 264 -1.55 4.41 -14.68
C TYR A 264 -1.75 3.04 -15.34
N LEU A 265 -1.27 1.96 -14.72
CA LEU A 265 -1.46 0.61 -15.26
C LEU A 265 -2.93 0.20 -15.27
N LEU A 266 -3.68 0.51 -14.21
CA LEU A 266 -5.11 0.21 -14.12
C LEU A 266 -5.91 0.88 -15.24
N PHE A 267 -5.65 2.16 -15.52
CA PHE A 267 -6.37 2.92 -16.57
C PHE A 267 -5.88 2.67 -17.99
N THR A 268 -4.72 2.02 -18.17
CA THR A 268 -4.19 1.68 -19.50
C THR A 268 -4.48 0.25 -19.92
N SER A 269 -4.79 -0.64 -18.97
CA SER A 269 -5.16 -2.02 -19.26
C SER A 269 -6.67 -2.18 -19.51
N LYS A 270 -7.00 -2.88 -20.60
CA LYS A 270 -8.39 -3.14 -21.06
C LYS A 270 -9.24 -3.90 -20.05
N THR A 271 -8.64 -4.71 -19.20
CA THR A 271 -9.36 -5.52 -18.20
C THR A 271 -9.66 -4.75 -16.92
N THR A 272 -8.98 -3.62 -16.68
CA THR A 272 -9.02 -2.92 -15.39
C THR A 272 -9.41 -1.45 -15.48
N TYR A 273 -9.55 -0.85 -16.67
CA TYR A 273 -9.88 0.58 -16.76
C TYR A 273 -11.27 0.94 -16.20
N GLU A 274 -12.15 -0.05 -15.99
CA GLU A 274 -13.46 0.11 -15.34
C GLU A 274 -13.48 -0.38 -13.88
N TYR A 275 -12.31 -0.65 -13.29
CA TYR A 275 -12.17 -1.17 -11.93
C TYR A 275 -12.68 -0.22 -10.83
N PHE A 276 -12.72 1.09 -11.06
CA PHE A 276 -13.26 2.05 -10.10
C PHE A 276 -14.72 2.37 -10.41
N TYR A 277 -15.53 2.65 -9.37
CA TYR A 277 -16.86 3.20 -9.60
C TYR A 277 -16.77 4.65 -10.08
N THR A 278 -17.78 5.09 -10.83
CA THR A 278 -17.81 6.43 -11.43
C THR A 278 -17.75 7.55 -10.38
N ASN A 279 -18.24 7.32 -9.16
CA ASN A 279 -18.14 8.32 -8.09
C ASN A 279 -16.70 8.46 -7.60
N ASP A 280 -16.02 7.35 -7.39
CA ASP A 280 -14.63 7.34 -6.93
C ASP A 280 -13.71 7.97 -7.97
N LEU A 281 -13.98 7.75 -9.27
CA LEU A 281 -13.25 8.43 -10.34
C LEU A 281 -13.41 9.95 -10.33
N LYS A 282 -14.60 10.45 -9.98
CA LYS A 282 -14.82 11.90 -9.82
C LYS A 282 -14.02 12.45 -8.64
N VAL A 283 -14.01 11.71 -7.52
CA VAL A 283 -13.20 12.06 -6.33
C VAL A 283 -11.72 12.04 -6.67
N LEU A 284 -11.24 11.02 -7.38
CA LEU A 284 -9.85 10.92 -7.84
C LEU A 284 -9.49 12.07 -8.77
N LEU A 285 -10.36 12.45 -9.71
CA LEU A 285 -10.13 13.60 -10.57
C LEU A 285 -9.99 14.90 -9.77
N ASP A 286 -10.83 15.10 -8.75
CA ASP A 286 -10.76 16.26 -7.86
C ASP A 286 -9.43 16.31 -7.10
N VAL A 287 -8.98 15.16 -6.59
CA VAL A 287 -7.68 15.03 -5.92
C VAL A 287 -6.54 15.37 -6.89
N ILE A 288 -6.57 14.86 -8.12
CA ILE A 288 -5.55 15.13 -9.14
C ILE A 288 -5.54 16.61 -9.53
N ILE A 289 -6.70 17.22 -9.76
CA ILE A 289 -6.81 18.65 -10.10
C ILE A 289 -6.23 19.52 -8.99
N ARG A 290 -6.62 19.26 -7.74
CA ARG A 290 -6.12 20.00 -6.58
C ARG A 290 -4.61 19.84 -6.45
N ASN A 291 -4.11 18.60 -6.44
CA ASN A 291 -2.69 18.34 -6.27
C ASN A 291 -1.84 18.94 -7.41
N LEU A 292 -2.30 18.89 -8.67
CA LEU A 292 -1.60 19.54 -9.78
C LEU A 292 -1.47 21.06 -9.62
N MET A 293 -2.43 21.71 -8.98
CA MET A 293 -2.42 23.16 -8.74
C MET A 293 -1.61 23.54 -7.49
N ASP A 294 -1.62 22.69 -6.46
CA ASP A 294 -0.94 22.95 -5.18
C ASP A 294 0.53 22.52 -5.19
N LEU A 295 0.97 21.74 -6.18
CA LEU A 295 2.33 21.21 -6.24
C LEU A 295 3.37 22.31 -6.51
N PRO A 296 4.43 22.40 -5.68
CA PRO A 296 5.49 23.36 -5.87
C PRO A 296 6.38 22.97 -7.06
N ASP A 297 7.14 23.93 -7.59
CA ASP A 297 7.90 23.76 -8.82
C ASP A 297 9.05 22.75 -8.73
N GLU A 298 9.53 22.42 -7.53
CA GLU A 298 10.57 21.42 -7.33
C GLU A 298 10.08 19.98 -7.60
N LYS A 299 8.78 19.72 -7.47
CA LYS A 299 8.19 18.37 -7.59
C LYS A 299 7.74 18.02 -9.02
N ASN A 300 8.59 18.31 -10.01
CA ASN A 300 8.26 18.08 -11.43
C ASN A 300 8.01 16.61 -11.76
N SER A 301 8.79 15.68 -11.18
CA SER A 301 8.59 14.23 -11.37
C SER A 301 7.18 13.78 -10.98
N LEU A 302 6.69 14.26 -9.84
CA LEU A 302 5.34 13.98 -9.36
C LEU A 302 4.28 14.63 -10.24
N ARG A 303 4.47 15.92 -10.60
CA ARG A 303 3.60 16.66 -11.54
C ARG A 303 3.46 15.92 -12.88
N HIS A 304 4.58 15.47 -13.45
CA HIS A 304 4.58 14.71 -14.70
C HIS A 304 3.81 13.40 -14.53
N THR A 305 3.97 12.72 -13.41
CA THR A 305 3.28 11.44 -13.15
C THR A 305 1.77 11.63 -13.00
N TYR A 306 1.32 12.68 -12.31
CA TYR A 306 -0.10 13.07 -12.28
C TYR A 306 -0.64 13.34 -13.69
N LEU A 307 0.06 14.13 -14.52
CA LEU A 307 -0.35 14.39 -15.91
C LEU A 307 -0.34 13.11 -16.77
N ARG A 308 0.55 12.16 -16.48
CA ARG A 308 0.58 10.86 -17.14
C ARG A 308 -0.63 9.99 -16.79
N VAL A 309 -1.10 10.03 -15.54
CA VAL A 309 -2.32 9.35 -15.08
C VAL A 309 -3.59 10.06 -15.55
N LEU A 310 -3.57 11.39 -15.64
CA LEU A 310 -4.73 12.19 -16.04
C LEU A 310 -5.23 11.85 -17.45
N TYR A 311 -4.32 11.61 -18.41
CA TYR A 311 -4.72 11.23 -19.76
C TYR A 311 -5.57 9.95 -19.83
N PRO A 312 -5.08 8.76 -19.41
CA PRO A 312 -5.87 7.54 -19.48
C PRO A 312 -7.10 7.59 -18.56
N LEU A 313 -7.04 8.31 -17.43
CA LEU A 313 -8.21 8.57 -16.60
C LEU A 313 -9.34 9.24 -17.41
N LEU A 314 -9.06 10.28 -18.18
CA LEU A 314 -10.08 10.99 -18.96
C LEU A 314 -10.44 10.31 -20.29
N ALA A 315 -9.52 9.53 -20.86
CA ALA A 315 -9.67 8.95 -22.19
C ALA A 315 -10.26 7.53 -22.19
N HIS A 316 -9.95 6.70 -21.19
CA HIS A 316 -10.28 5.28 -21.20
C HIS A 316 -11.39 4.91 -20.21
N THR A 317 -11.52 5.64 -19.10
CA THR A 317 -12.49 5.32 -18.05
C THR A 317 -13.90 5.83 -18.38
N GLN A 318 -14.84 5.57 -17.48
CA GLN A 318 -16.22 6.02 -17.53
C GLN A 318 -16.35 7.56 -17.60
N LEU A 319 -15.32 8.32 -17.19
CA LEU A 319 -15.31 9.79 -17.30
C LEU A 319 -15.24 10.29 -18.75
N GLY A 320 -14.83 9.43 -19.69
CA GLY A 320 -14.86 9.73 -21.12
C GLY A 320 -16.28 9.83 -21.70
N GLN A 321 -17.29 9.37 -20.97
CA GLN A 321 -18.69 9.38 -21.40
C GLN A 321 -19.43 10.62 -20.88
N PRO A 322 -20.41 11.16 -21.63
CA PRO A 322 -21.29 12.22 -21.13
C PRO A 322 -22.11 11.77 -19.91
N PRO A 323 -22.40 12.65 -18.94
CA PRO A 323 -22.00 14.05 -18.86
C PRO A 323 -20.55 14.22 -18.40
N HIS A 324 -19.79 15.05 -19.13
CA HIS A 324 -18.38 15.28 -18.86
C HIS A 324 -18.16 16.07 -17.56
N TYR A 325 -17.65 15.39 -16.54
CA TYR A 325 -17.42 15.96 -15.23
C TYR A 325 -16.27 16.99 -15.25
N LYS A 326 -16.52 18.20 -14.72
CA LYS A 326 -15.54 19.27 -14.50
C LYS A 326 -14.67 19.69 -15.71
N ARG A 327 -15.20 19.56 -16.92
CA ARG A 327 -14.53 19.95 -18.17
C ARG A 327 -13.81 21.31 -18.11
N GLU A 328 -14.51 22.36 -17.68
CA GLU A 328 -13.99 23.72 -17.65
C GLU A 328 -12.83 23.89 -16.66
N GLU A 329 -12.89 23.20 -15.52
CA GLU A 329 -11.83 23.22 -14.51
C GLU A 329 -10.57 22.52 -15.05
N ILE A 330 -10.73 21.37 -15.72
CA ILE A 330 -9.61 20.66 -16.37
C ILE A 330 -8.93 21.57 -17.39
N MET A 331 -9.69 22.19 -18.29
CA MET A 331 -9.15 23.11 -19.31
C MET A 331 -8.48 24.33 -18.69
N ARG A 332 -8.97 24.83 -17.56
CA ARG A 332 -8.32 25.92 -16.82
C ARG A 332 -6.97 25.49 -16.26
N VAL A 333 -6.90 24.33 -15.59
CA VAL A 333 -5.66 23.78 -15.04
C VAL A 333 -4.62 23.55 -16.16
N LEU A 334 -5.03 22.94 -17.28
CA LEU A 334 -4.14 22.70 -18.42
C LEU A 334 -3.57 24.00 -19.02
N ARG A 335 -4.38 25.05 -19.12
CA ARG A 335 -3.90 26.37 -19.58
C ARG A 335 -2.87 26.98 -18.62
N ILE A 336 -3.15 26.92 -17.32
CA ILE A 336 -2.24 27.44 -16.29
C ILE A 336 -0.90 26.70 -16.35
N LEU A 337 -0.93 25.36 -16.36
CA LEU A 337 0.27 24.53 -16.46
C LEU A 337 1.00 24.67 -17.80
N GLY A 338 0.28 24.98 -18.87
CA GLY A 338 0.83 25.30 -20.19
C GLY A 338 1.45 26.70 -20.30
N GLY A 339 1.47 27.48 -19.22
CA GLY A 339 2.03 28.83 -19.19
C GLY A 339 1.12 29.93 -19.75
N LEU A 340 -0.12 29.61 -20.13
CA LEU A 340 -1.10 30.59 -20.61
C LEU A 340 -1.76 31.29 -19.41
N GLY A 341 -1.35 32.54 -19.16
CA GLY A 341 -1.94 33.42 -18.13
C GLY A 341 -1.02 33.78 -16.95
N ASN A 342 0.21 33.29 -16.94
CA ASN A 342 1.15 33.42 -15.83
C ASN A 342 2.46 34.11 -16.25
N SER A 343 2.43 35.43 -16.48
CA SER A 343 3.61 36.22 -16.83
C SER A 343 4.63 36.40 -15.68
N HIS A 344 4.29 35.96 -14.47
CA HIS A 344 5.11 36.10 -13.26
C HIS A 344 5.76 34.78 -12.78
N PHE A 345 5.50 33.66 -13.44
CA PHE A 345 6.05 32.36 -13.06
C PHE A 345 7.18 31.94 -14.00
N ALA A 346 8.06 31.07 -13.50
CA ALA A 346 9.08 30.44 -14.33
C ALA A 346 8.41 29.70 -15.51
N PRO A 347 9.04 29.70 -16.71
CA PRO A 347 8.50 28.98 -17.85
C PRO A 347 8.40 27.48 -17.52
N ALA A 348 7.29 26.85 -17.92
CA ALA A 348 7.07 25.42 -17.73
C ALA A 348 8.12 24.60 -18.49
N ASP A 349 8.52 23.46 -17.91
CA ASP A 349 9.47 22.55 -18.54
C ASP A 349 8.86 21.85 -19.77
N GLU A 350 9.72 21.43 -20.70
CA GLU A 350 9.31 20.86 -21.97
C GLU A 350 8.46 19.59 -21.80
N THR A 351 8.75 18.77 -20.78
CA THR A 351 8.00 17.55 -20.50
C THR A 351 6.58 17.87 -20.04
N THR A 352 6.41 18.86 -19.16
CA THR A 352 5.08 19.36 -18.77
C THR A 352 4.30 19.85 -19.98
N LEU A 353 4.91 20.63 -20.87
CA LEU A 353 4.24 21.12 -22.09
C LEU A 353 3.77 19.96 -22.98
N ARG A 354 4.63 18.96 -23.22
CA ARG A 354 4.28 17.76 -24.00
C ARG A 354 3.13 16.97 -23.35
N LEU A 355 3.12 16.84 -22.03
CA LEU A 355 2.09 16.13 -21.28
C LEU A 355 0.76 16.89 -21.27
N VAL A 356 0.79 18.21 -21.08
CA VAL A 356 -0.39 19.09 -21.14
C VAL A 356 -1.03 19.05 -22.53
N ASP A 357 -0.23 19.16 -23.59
CA ASP A 357 -0.72 19.04 -24.97
C ASP A 357 -1.40 17.68 -25.21
N ARG A 358 -0.81 16.60 -24.69
CA ARG A 358 -1.39 15.25 -24.80
C ARG A 358 -2.74 15.14 -24.08
N VAL A 359 -2.87 15.67 -22.86
CA VAL A 359 -4.15 15.65 -22.14
C VAL A 359 -5.18 16.52 -22.85
N SER A 360 -4.79 17.67 -23.39
CA SER A 360 -5.68 18.58 -24.13
C SER A 360 -6.28 17.94 -25.40
N LYS A 361 -5.61 16.92 -25.96
CA LYS A 361 -6.08 16.16 -27.13
C LYS A 361 -7.14 15.09 -26.82
N VAL A 362 -7.58 14.95 -25.57
CA VAL A 362 -8.71 14.07 -25.24
C VAL A 362 -9.97 14.58 -25.98
N LYS A 363 -10.65 13.67 -26.70
CA LYS A 363 -11.70 14.00 -27.68
C LYS A 363 -12.75 14.99 -27.16
N TRP A 364 -13.35 14.67 -26.02
CA TRP A 364 -14.42 15.47 -25.42
C TRP A 364 -13.94 16.78 -24.79
N LEU A 365 -12.64 16.95 -24.53
CA LEU A 365 -12.06 18.24 -24.13
C LEU A 365 -11.89 19.17 -25.34
N ALA A 366 -11.50 18.62 -26.49
CA ALA A 366 -11.27 19.38 -27.72
C ALA A 366 -12.57 19.86 -28.40
N GLU A 367 -13.69 19.14 -28.23
CA GLU A 367 -14.96 19.38 -28.96
C GLU A 367 -15.66 20.72 -28.66
N GLY A 368 -15.14 21.53 -27.73
CA GLY A 368 -15.75 22.79 -27.26
C GLY A 368 -15.17 24.02 -27.93
N ASP A 369 -13.95 23.91 -28.45
CA ASP A 369 -13.32 24.96 -29.28
C ASP A 369 -13.74 24.85 -30.76
N SER A 370 -14.42 23.76 -31.15
CA SER A 370 -14.65 23.42 -32.55
C SER A 370 -16.11 23.21 -32.97
N SER A 371 -17.10 23.49 -32.13
CA SER A 371 -18.52 23.26 -32.46
C SER A 371 -19.16 24.32 -33.38
N GLY A 372 -18.38 25.11 -34.14
CA GLY A 372 -18.94 26.06 -35.12
C GLY A 372 -18.03 26.34 -36.30
N ASP A 373 -16.82 26.84 -36.05
CA ASP A 373 -16.01 27.46 -37.13
C ASP A 373 -14.96 26.52 -37.73
N ALA A 374 -14.41 25.58 -36.95
CA ALA A 374 -13.33 24.70 -37.40
C ALA A 374 -13.82 23.61 -38.38
N GLU A 375 -15.04 23.11 -38.21
CA GLU A 375 -15.67 22.11 -39.10
C GLU A 375 -15.96 22.70 -40.50
N VAL A 376 -16.37 23.98 -40.54
CA VAL A 376 -16.67 24.72 -41.78
C VAL A 376 -15.37 25.05 -42.53
N ALA A 377 -14.31 25.45 -41.82
CA ALA A 377 -12.99 25.68 -42.42
C ALA A 377 -12.35 24.38 -42.96
N ARG A 378 -12.52 23.24 -42.27
CA ARG A 378 -12.00 21.94 -42.71
C ARG A 378 -12.71 21.42 -43.97
N LYS A 379 -14.02 21.66 -44.12
CA LYS A 379 -14.78 21.32 -45.34
C LYS A 379 -14.46 22.24 -46.52
N LEU A 380 -14.11 23.50 -46.28
CA LEU A 380 -13.76 24.46 -47.33
C LEU A 380 -12.34 24.29 -47.88
N LEU A 381 -11.41 23.73 -47.11
CA LEU A 381 -9.99 23.66 -47.48
C LEU A 381 -9.49 22.30 -48.01
N GLY A 382 -10.34 21.30 -48.22
CA GLY A 382 -10.03 20.17 -49.11
C GLY A 382 -8.78 19.33 -48.81
N PHE A 383 -8.20 19.38 -47.61
CA PHE A 383 -7.03 18.58 -47.25
C PHE A 383 -7.46 17.30 -46.52
N SER A 384 -7.55 16.22 -47.29
CA SER A 384 -7.44 14.85 -46.77
C SER A 384 -6.00 14.64 -46.30
N LEU A 385 -5.79 14.40 -45.01
CA LEU A 385 -4.52 13.87 -44.50
C LEU A 385 -4.74 12.52 -43.82
N SER A 386 -3.85 11.61 -44.23
CA SER A 386 -3.82 10.18 -43.94
C SER A 386 -3.79 9.84 -42.45
N ARG A 387 -4.47 8.75 -42.13
CA ARG A 387 -4.54 8.12 -40.81
C ARG A 387 -3.32 7.24 -40.59
N SER A 388 -2.20 7.84 -40.23
CA SER A 388 -1.10 7.16 -39.54
C SER A 388 -0.53 8.11 -38.50
N HIS A 389 -0.10 7.60 -37.34
CA HIS A 389 0.34 8.33 -36.13
C HIS A 389 -0.72 8.64 -35.05
N THR A 390 -1.79 7.84 -34.95
CA THR A 390 -2.52 7.67 -33.67
C THR A 390 -2.09 6.37 -32.99
N ALA A 391 -0.82 6.29 -32.64
CA ALA A 391 -0.28 5.26 -31.75
C ALA A 391 1.04 5.79 -31.20
N SER A 392 0.96 6.71 -30.23
CA SER A 392 2.12 7.05 -29.42
C SER A 392 2.02 6.23 -28.15
N SER A 393 2.49 5.00 -28.24
CA SER A 393 2.82 4.13 -27.11
C SER A 393 3.88 4.83 -26.27
N VAL A 394 3.47 5.58 -25.25
CA VAL A 394 4.34 5.82 -24.10
C VAL A 394 4.36 4.51 -23.35
N SER A 395 5.52 3.87 -23.37
CA SER A 395 5.68 2.55 -22.78
C SER A 395 5.65 2.66 -21.26
N VAL A 396 5.25 1.58 -20.58
CA VAL A 396 5.36 1.41 -19.12
C VAL A 396 6.76 1.80 -18.61
N VAL A 397 7.77 1.75 -19.49
CA VAL A 397 9.17 2.14 -19.22
C VAL A 397 9.31 3.59 -18.75
N ASP A 398 8.62 4.55 -19.37
CA ASP A 398 8.79 5.98 -19.05
C ASP A 398 8.17 6.35 -17.68
N VAL A 399 7.18 5.57 -17.24
CA VAL A 399 6.54 5.72 -15.93
C VAL A 399 7.34 4.96 -14.86
N ALA A 400 7.88 3.79 -15.20
CA ALA A 400 8.72 3.00 -14.30
C ALA A 400 10.02 3.74 -13.91
N ALA A 401 10.61 4.51 -14.83
CA ALA A 401 11.88 5.21 -14.64
C ALA A 401 11.85 6.39 -13.64
N VAL A 402 10.68 6.84 -13.18
CA VAL A 402 10.57 7.95 -12.22
C VAL A 402 10.79 7.43 -10.81
N MET A 403 12.00 7.54 -10.26
CA MET A 403 12.31 7.20 -8.86
C MET A 403 12.64 8.48 -8.08
N GLU A 404 12.22 8.54 -6.81
CA GLU A 404 12.76 9.51 -5.85
C GLU A 404 13.71 8.82 -4.88
N LYS A 405 14.74 9.53 -4.46
CA LYS A 405 15.66 9.04 -3.42
C LYS A 405 14.99 9.20 -2.04
N PRO A 406 15.11 8.21 -1.13
CA PRO A 406 14.56 8.35 0.21
C PRO A 406 15.27 9.46 1.01
N GLY A 407 14.55 10.07 1.95
CA GLY A 407 15.16 10.85 3.03
C GLY A 407 15.13 12.38 2.95
N VAL A 408 14.60 13.01 1.89
CA VAL A 408 14.49 14.48 1.86
C VAL A 408 13.15 14.94 2.45
N GLN A 409 13.09 15.00 3.79
CA GLN A 409 12.14 15.89 4.45
C GLN A 409 12.54 17.34 4.13
N THR A 410 11.85 17.96 3.17
CA THR A 410 11.97 19.40 2.95
C THR A 410 11.37 20.15 4.14
N PRO A 411 12.02 21.18 4.72
CA PRO A 411 11.47 21.90 5.86
C PRO A 411 10.23 22.68 5.43
N SER A 412 9.04 22.21 5.85
CA SER A 412 7.82 23.01 5.74
C SER A 412 7.85 24.12 6.80
N ARG A 413 7.56 25.35 6.36
CA ARG A 413 7.63 26.59 7.15
C ARG A 413 6.95 26.45 8.52
N LYS A 414 7.71 26.77 9.57
CA LYS A 414 7.21 27.05 10.92
C LYS A 414 6.13 28.14 10.84
N ALA A 415 5.01 27.89 11.51
CA ALA A 415 4.08 28.93 11.93
C ALA A 415 4.78 29.76 13.03
N ASP A 416 5.05 31.04 12.74
CA ASP A 416 5.47 32.01 13.74
C ASP A 416 4.28 32.36 14.63
N ASP A 417 4.27 31.83 15.85
CA ASP A 417 3.40 32.30 16.93
C ASP A 417 4.19 33.33 17.75
N THR A 418 4.11 34.60 17.33
CA THR A 418 4.69 35.71 18.10
C THR A 418 3.67 36.18 19.12
N GLN A 419 3.91 35.81 20.39
CA GLN A 419 3.21 36.37 21.54
C GLN A 419 3.35 37.91 21.57
N SER A 420 2.22 38.61 21.62
CA SER A 420 2.16 39.99 22.08
C SER A 420 0.91 40.18 22.92
N GLN A 421 1.15 40.42 24.21
CA GLN A 421 0.15 40.76 25.22
C GLN A 421 -0.54 42.09 24.88
N ARG A 422 -1.87 42.12 24.92
CA ARG A 422 -2.62 43.32 25.36
C ARG A 422 -4.00 42.95 25.89
N GLU A 423 -4.38 43.71 26.92
CA GLU A 423 -5.42 43.41 27.91
C GLU A 423 -6.88 43.58 27.42
N LYS A 424 -7.74 42.88 28.18
CA LYS A 424 -9.20 42.82 28.23
C LYS A 424 -10.00 44.08 27.84
N VAL A 425 -11.11 43.86 27.11
CA VAL A 425 -12.45 44.40 27.47
C VAL A 425 -13.53 43.36 27.13
N VAL A 426 -14.46 43.18 28.06
CA VAL A 426 -15.60 42.25 28.10
C VAL A 426 -16.80 42.83 27.33
N SER A 427 -17.51 42.01 26.56
CA SER A 427 -18.95 42.18 26.33
C SER A 427 -19.62 40.88 25.90
N ASP A 428 -20.45 40.36 26.79
CA ASP A 428 -21.46 39.31 26.61
C ASP A 428 -22.45 39.62 25.47
N ILE A 429 -22.63 38.68 24.52
CA ILE A 429 -23.91 38.44 23.84
C ILE A 429 -24.07 36.94 23.60
N SER A 430 -25.20 36.40 24.05
CA SER A 430 -25.59 35.00 24.00
C SER A 430 -26.59 34.71 22.87
N ARG A 431 -26.60 33.42 22.42
CA ARG A 431 -27.61 32.64 21.64
C ARG A 431 -27.37 32.45 20.14
N PRO A 432 -27.94 31.39 19.51
CA PRO A 432 -28.06 29.99 19.96
C PRO A 432 -27.58 28.98 18.89
N ALA A 433 -27.35 27.73 19.30
CA ALA A 433 -27.01 26.59 18.44
C ALA A 433 -28.12 26.30 17.41
N LYS A 434 -27.75 26.19 16.14
CA LYS A 434 -28.58 25.62 15.07
C LYS A 434 -28.16 24.17 14.83
N SER A 435 -29.11 23.26 15.03
CA SER A 435 -29.05 21.87 14.61
C SER A 435 -28.95 21.78 13.08
N GLY A 436 -27.96 21.02 12.59
CA GLY A 436 -27.88 20.63 11.19
C GLY A 436 -28.95 19.58 10.85
N PRO A 437 -29.42 19.52 9.59
CA PRO A 437 -30.43 18.56 9.18
C PRO A 437 -29.87 17.13 9.10
N GLU A 438 -30.74 16.19 9.44
CA GLU A 438 -30.54 14.74 9.51
C GLU A 438 -30.20 14.12 8.13
N VAL A 439 -29.19 13.25 8.08
CA VAL A 439 -28.68 12.59 6.87
C VAL A 439 -29.63 11.45 6.45
N PRO A 440 -30.18 11.44 5.21
CA PRO A 440 -30.99 10.31 4.74
C PRO A 440 -30.13 9.07 4.44
N ARG A 441 -30.57 7.91 4.95
CA ARG A 441 -29.98 6.59 4.71
C ARG A 441 -29.96 6.25 3.22
N HIS A 442 -28.78 5.87 2.70
CA HIS A 442 -28.58 5.49 1.30
C HIS A 442 -29.34 4.20 0.96
N ARG A 443 -30.16 4.27 -0.10
CA ARG A 443 -30.83 3.14 -0.73
C ARG A 443 -30.03 2.78 -2.00
N HIS A 444 -29.48 1.58 -2.04
CA HIS A 444 -28.67 1.08 -3.15
C HIS A 444 -29.39 1.19 -4.50
N GLY A 445 -28.71 1.74 -5.50
CA GLY A 445 -29.15 1.77 -6.90
C GLY A 445 -28.60 0.57 -7.67
N LEU A 446 -29.45 -0.07 -8.46
CA LEU A 446 -29.13 -1.23 -9.29
C LEU A 446 -28.34 -0.82 -10.55
N PRO A 447 -27.40 -1.64 -11.04
CA PRO A 447 -26.70 -1.39 -12.31
C PRO A 447 -27.62 -1.61 -13.52
N PHE A 448 -27.46 -0.75 -14.52
CA PHE A 448 -28.26 -0.70 -15.75
C PHE A 448 -27.73 -1.70 -16.79
N THR A 449 -28.61 -2.52 -17.37
CA THR A 449 -28.32 -3.45 -18.47
C THR A 449 -28.70 -2.84 -19.83
N GLN A 450 -27.89 -3.06 -20.86
CA GLN A 450 -28.11 -2.55 -22.22
C GLN A 450 -29.23 -3.31 -22.98
N PRO A 451 -29.90 -2.67 -23.96
CA PRO A 451 -31.10 -3.21 -24.61
C PRO A 451 -30.79 -4.11 -25.82
N CYS A 452 -31.53 -5.22 -25.94
CA CYS A 452 -31.59 -6.02 -27.17
C CYS A 452 -33.02 -6.00 -27.75
N VAL A 453 -33.12 -5.84 -29.07
CA VAL A 453 -34.34 -5.63 -29.88
C VAL A 453 -35.17 -6.93 -30.07
N PRO A 454 -36.45 -6.84 -30.49
CA PRO A 454 -37.51 -7.76 -30.09
C PRO A 454 -37.79 -8.89 -31.09
N ASN A 455 -38.32 -10.02 -30.60
CA ASN A 455 -39.45 -10.67 -31.28
C ASN A 455 -40.15 -11.79 -30.48
N LEU A 456 -41.48 -11.78 -30.66
CA LEU A 456 -42.46 -12.88 -30.67
C LEU A 456 -43.09 -13.40 -29.35
N GLN A 457 -44.42 -13.28 -29.35
CA GLN A 457 -45.43 -13.63 -28.35
C GLN A 457 -45.55 -15.14 -28.11
N VAL A 458 -45.75 -15.57 -26.85
CA VAL A 458 -46.67 -16.67 -26.47
C VAL A 458 -47.23 -16.43 -25.06
N ASN A 459 -48.56 -16.46 -24.96
CA ASN A 459 -49.37 -16.41 -23.73
C ASN A 459 -49.20 -17.67 -22.85
N GLY A 460 -49.16 -17.53 -21.52
CA GLY A 460 -49.40 -18.65 -20.62
C GLY A 460 -49.07 -18.39 -19.13
N LYS A 461 -50.08 -18.12 -18.31
CA LYS A 461 -50.00 -18.07 -16.84
C LYS A 461 -49.59 -19.43 -16.25
N ARG A 462 -48.49 -19.52 -15.48
CA ARG A 462 -48.31 -20.47 -14.35
C ARG A 462 -47.29 -19.96 -13.33
N THR A 463 -47.70 -19.91 -12.07
CA THR A 463 -46.89 -19.63 -10.87
C THR A 463 -45.95 -20.80 -10.52
N PRO A 464 -44.70 -20.57 -10.10
CA PRO A 464 -43.81 -21.61 -9.60
C PRO A 464 -44.06 -21.97 -8.11
N PRO A 465 -43.73 -23.21 -7.68
CA PRO A 465 -44.10 -23.77 -6.38
C PRO A 465 -43.14 -23.39 -5.22
N LYS A 466 -43.70 -23.38 -3.99
CA LYS A 466 -43.02 -23.18 -2.70
C LYS A 466 -42.11 -24.36 -2.32
N ALA A 467 -40.97 -24.04 -1.69
CA ALA A 467 -40.02 -24.97 -1.10
C ALA A 467 -40.56 -25.68 0.17
N PRO A 468 -40.07 -26.90 0.49
CA PRO A 468 -40.56 -27.71 1.61
C PRO A 468 -39.94 -27.35 2.99
N PRO A 469 -40.65 -27.61 4.11
CA PRO A 469 -40.20 -27.34 5.49
C PRO A 469 -39.34 -28.48 6.10
N PRO A 470 -38.66 -28.23 7.25
CA PRO A 470 -37.57 -29.09 7.76
C PRO A 470 -38.07 -30.36 8.46
N ARG A 471 -37.33 -31.47 8.29
CA ARG A 471 -37.62 -32.78 8.90
C ARG A 471 -37.22 -32.81 10.38
N ARG A 472 -38.20 -33.15 11.23
CA ARG A 472 -38.06 -33.52 12.65
C ARG A 472 -37.38 -34.88 12.81
N GLY A 473 -36.46 -34.99 13.77
CA GLY A 473 -35.87 -36.24 14.25
C GLY A 473 -36.87 -37.10 15.03
N ALA A 474 -36.73 -38.41 14.88
CA ALA A 474 -37.53 -39.41 15.59
C ALA A 474 -36.78 -39.92 16.83
N LYS A 475 -37.53 -40.03 17.94
CA LYS A 475 -37.15 -40.53 19.26
C LYS A 475 -36.92 -42.05 19.27
N LEU A 476 -36.02 -42.50 20.15
CA LEU A 476 -36.02 -43.83 20.78
C LEU A 476 -36.03 -43.65 22.32
N PRO A 477 -36.57 -44.62 23.09
CA PRO A 477 -37.12 -44.38 24.43
C PRO A 477 -36.12 -44.60 25.57
N LEU A 478 -36.36 -43.93 26.71
CA LEU A 478 -35.73 -44.19 28.01
C LEU A 478 -36.54 -45.23 28.80
N SER A 479 -35.83 -46.17 29.43
CA SER A 479 -36.23 -46.80 30.69
C SER A 479 -35.10 -46.66 31.70
N SER A 480 -35.49 -46.36 32.93
CA SER A 480 -34.73 -45.79 34.04
C SER A 480 -34.18 -46.80 35.04
N LEU A 481 -33.02 -46.42 35.63
CA LEU A 481 -32.58 -46.53 37.04
C LEU A 481 -32.65 -47.90 37.77
N GLU A 482 -31.49 -48.39 38.22
CA GLU A 482 -31.10 -48.54 39.65
C GLU A 482 -29.84 -49.41 39.81
N GLY A 483 -29.04 -49.14 40.86
CA GLY A 483 -28.37 -50.24 41.60
C GLY A 483 -26.83 -50.38 41.57
N SER A 484 -26.15 -49.56 42.37
CA SER A 484 -25.06 -49.89 43.30
C SER A 484 -24.24 -51.22 43.19
N SER A 485 -22.91 -51.04 43.14
CA SER A 485 -21.87 -51.75 43.92
C SER A 485 -21.22 -53.07 43.45
N ARG A 486 -19.89 -53.05 43.61
CA ARG A 486 -18.93 -54.13 43.97
C ARG A 486 -18.20 -54.93 42.87
N ASN A 487 -16.87 -54.74 42.95
CA ASN A 487 -15.80 -55.74 43.07
C ASN A 487 -15.08 -56.29 41.82
N ALA A 488 -13.74 -56.29 42.01
CA ALA A 488 -12.75 -57.30 41.63
C ALA A 488 -11.96 -57.10 40.32
N SER A 489 -10.72 -56.60 40.48
CA SER A 489 -9.50 -57.17 39.86
C SER A 489 -9.38 -58.66 40.23
N PRO A 490 -8.59 -59.54 39.56
CA PRO A 490 -7.21 -59.33 39.07
C PRO A 490 -6.88 -60.20 37.79
N PRO A 491 -5.63 -60.67 37.52
CA PRO A 491 -4.40 -59.95 37.19
C PRO A 491 -3.68 -60.45 35.91
N SER A 492 -2.56 -59.78 35.58
CA SER A 492 -1.27 -60.26 35.02
C SER A 492 -1.23 -61.42 34.01
N ASP A 493 -0.59 -61.19 32.86
CA ASP A 493 0.70 -61.84 32.51
C ASP A 493 1.28 -61.34 31.17
N CYS A 494 2.62 -61.26 31.16
CA CYS A 494 3.58 -61.03 30.06
C CYS A 494 3.82 -59.60 29.56
#